data_AF-A0A0D0E2W5-F1
#
_entry.id   AF-A0A0D0E2W5-F1
#
_cell.length_a   1.000
_cell.length_b   1.000
_cell.length_c   1.000
_cell.angle_alpha   90.00
_cell.angle_beta   90.00
_cell.angle_gamma   90.00
#
_symmetry.space_group_name_H-M   'P 1'
#
loop_
_entity.id
_entity.type
_entity.pdbx_description
1 polymer ?
#
loop_
_entity_poly.entity_id
_entity_poly.type
_entity_poly.pdbx_seq_one_letter_code
_entity_poly.pdbx_strand_id
1 'polypeptide(L)'
;MDYSDASSIARFPNFQFSLHKVTPLSSLYVASRSGKGSRKVNVLLAVLEVEGPDSIRIKKGVDAGKEVAILKMILGEEEGLICKLTAWREIAEAWGGFGPSPGLKRGDILYLENIMANWEAGSSITLTASPYNKPSTEICYRTMPYTHEDNRLRPDLRLGQSDAAVKKIAALVRWFENMAGLAGA
;
A
#
# COMPACT_ATOMS: atom_id res chain seq x y z
N MET A 1 33.87 5.25 20.55
CA MET A 1 32.58 5.83 20.95
C MET A 1 32.25 6.88 19.90
N ASP A 2 31.68 6.46 18.77
CA ASP A 2 31.29 7.37 17.69
C ASP A 2 29.76 7.46 17.69
N TYR A 3 29.24 8.37 18.53
CA TYR A 3 27.84 8.80 18.44
C TYR A 3 27.73 9.73 17.23
N SER A 4 27.43 9.19 16.05
CA SER A 4 27.09 10.02 14.90
C SER A 4 25.68 10.61 15.08
N ASP A 5 25.62 11.94 15.18
CA ASP A 5 24.40 12.79 15.23
C ASP A 5 23.38 12.50 14.11
N ALA A 6 23.81 11.86 13.02
CA ALA A 6 22.96 11.46 11.90
C ALA A 6 21.88 10.40 12.26
N SER A 7 22.00 9.74 13.42
CA SER A 7 20.99 8.81 13.93
C SER A 7 19.64 9.48 14.20
N SER A 8 19.64 10.81 14.43
CA SER A 8 18.44 11.61 14.68
C SER A 8 17.67 11.95 13.40
N ILE A 9 18.38 12.19 12.28
CA ILE A 9 17.79 12.51 10.97
C ILE A 9 17.11 11.28 10.36
N ALA A 10 17.64 10.08 10.59
CA ALA A 10 17.06 8.82 10.10
C ALA A 10 15.67 8.49 10.67
N ARG A 11 15.20 9.28 11.66
CA ARG A 11 13.89 9.11 12.29
C ARG A 11 12.83 10.05 11.74
N PHE A 12 13.17 11.04 10.92
CA PHE A 12 12.16 11.93 10.37
C PHE A 12 11.35 11.21 9.27
N PRO A 13 10.03 11.43 9.21
CA PRO A 13 9.23 11.01 8.06
C PRO A 13 9.81 11.59 6.77
N ASN A 14 10.11 10.75 5.78
CA ASN A 14 10.75 11.14 4.52
C ASN A 14 9.89 10.88 3.27
N PHE A 15 8.63 10.48 3.45
CA PHE A 15 7.69 10.27 2.36
C PHE A 15 7.20 11.60 1.76
N GLN A 16 6.88 11.59 0.47
CA GLN A 16 6.53 12.81 -0.27
C GLN A 16 5.29 12.62 -1.12
N PHE A 17 4.13 12.99 -0.57
CA PHE A 17 2.89 13.05 -1.35
C PHE A 17 1.92 14.11 -0.83
N SER A 18 0.98 14.50 -1.68
CA SER A 18 -0.08 15.45 -1.34
C SER A 18 -1.38 14.72 -1.03
N LEU A 19 -1.95 14.97 0.14
CA LEU A 19 -3.24 14.39 0.53
C LEU A 19 -4.40 14.77 -0.41
N HIS A 20 -4.31 15.90 -1.12
CA HIS A 20 -5.34 16.30 -2.10
C HIS A 20 -5.43 15.35 -3.31
N LYS A 21 -4.40 14.53 -3.55
CA LYS A 21 -4.41 13.51 -4.60
C LYS A 21 -4.96 12.17 -4.10
N VAL A 22 -5.04 11.97 -2.79
CA VAL A 22 -5.52 10.73 -2.18
C VAL A 22 -7.03 10.62 -2.38
N THR A 23 -7.45 9.53 -2.99
CA THR A 23 -8.84 9.14 -3.15
C THR A 23 -9.25 8.26 -1.97
N PRO A 24 -10.21 8.68 -1.13
CA PRO A 24 -10.74 7.84 -0.06
C PRO A 24 -11.49 6.63 -0.65
N LEU A 25 -11.42 5.45 0.00
CA LEU A 25 -12.19 4.29 -0.46
C LEU A 25 -13.69 4.55 -0.38
N SER A 26 -14.14 5.33 0.61
CA SER A 26 -15.54 5.73 0.77
C SER A 26 -16.10 6.39 -0.49
N SER A 27 -15.31 7.22 -1.17
CA SER A 27 -15.71 7.87 -2.43
C SER A 27 -15.96 6.87 -3.56
N LEU A 28 -15.18 5.78 -3.60
CA LEU A 28 -15.34 4.71 -4.57
C LEU A 28 -16.54 3.82 -4.23
N TYR A 29 -16.82 3.59 -2.94
CA TYR A 29 -18.03 2.89 -2.48
C TYR A 29 -19.30 3.69 -2.78
N VAL A 30 -19.25 5.02 -2.71
CA VAL A 30 -20.37 5.87 -3.16
C VAL A 30 -20.53 5.74 -4.67
N ALA A 31 -19.44 5.80 -5.44
CA ALA A 31 -19.48 5.62 -6.90
C ALA A 31 -20.02 4.25 -7.32
N SER A 32 -19.75 3.19 -6.55
CA SER A 32 -20.23 1.84 -6.86
C SER A 32 -21.73 1.66 -6.70
N ARG A 33 -22.40 2.55 -5.95
CA ARG A 33 -23.87 2.59 -5.88
C ARG A 33 -24.51 3.08 -7.18
N SER A 34 -23.77 3.85 -7.97
CA SER A 34 -24.22 4.35 -9.27
C SER A 34 -24.05 3.35 -10.41
N GLY A 35 -23.56 2.13 -10.11
CA GLY A 35 -23.38 1.05 -11.07
C GLY A 35 -21.91 0.66 -11.27
N LYS A 36 -21.61 0.14 -12.46
CA LYS A 36 -20.26 -0.32 -12.82
C LYS A 36 -19.38 0.83 -13.29
N GLY A 37 -18.12 0.84 -12.89
CA GLY A 37 -17.17 1.86 -13.32
C GLY A 37 -15.73 1.52 -13.01
N SER A 38 -14.85 2.37 -13.54
CA SER A 38 -13.41 2.31 -13.27
C SER A 38 -12.82 3.71 -13.24
N ARG A 39 -11.81 3.93 -12.40
CA ARG A 39 -11.09 5.20 -12.33
C ARG A 39 -9.65 4.99 -11.88
N LYS A 40 -8.72 5.76 -12.46
CA LYS A 40 -7.35 5.85 -11.95
C LYS A 40 -7.33 6.67 -10.66
N VAL A 41 -6.73 6.13 -9.61
CA VAL A 41 -6.72 6.71 -8.26
C VAL A 41 -5.33 6.66 -7.65
N ASN A 42 -5.11 7.52 -6.67
CA ASN A 42 -4.03 7.37 -5.70
C ASN A 42 -4.67 7.09 -4.34
N VAL A 43 -4.15 6.15 -3.56
CA VAL A 43 -4.77 5.71 -2.31
C VAL A 43 -3.71 5.59 -1.21
N LEU A 44 -4.11 5.79 0.04
CA LEU A 44 -3.27 5.62 1.23
C LEU A 44 -3.92 4.56 2.13
N LEU A 45 -3.32 3.37 2.22
CA LEU A 45 -3.95 2.18 2.81
C LEU A 45 -2.96 1.36 3.64
N ALA A 46 -3.46 0.65 4.65
CA ALA A 46 -2.70 -0.34 5.39
C ALA A 46 -2.82 -1.71 4.72
N VAL A 47 -1.73 -2.46 4.68
CA VAL A 47 -1.70 -3.84 4.17
C VAL A 47 -2.17 -4.80 5.26
N LEU A 48 -3.32 -5.42 5.04
CA LEU A 48 -3.90 -6.41 5.95
C LEU A 48 -3.35 -7.80 5.65
N GLU A 49 -3.22 -8.15 4.38
CA GLU A 49 -2.73 -9.44 3.91
C GLU A 49 -1.95 -9.26 2.60
N VAL A 50 -0.93 -10.12 2.40
CA VAL A 50 -0.13 -10.21 1.17
C VAL A 50 -0.04 -11.69 0.77
N GLU A 51 -0.31 -11.98 -0.49
CA GLU A 51 -0.19 -13.32 -1.11
C GLU A 51 0.63 -13.19 -2.40
N GLY A 52 1.65 -14.04 -2.55
CA GLY A 52 2.57 -14.03 -3.69
C GLY A 52 3.85 -13.22 -3.43
N PRO A 53 4.61 -12.86 -4.49
CA PRO A 53 4.24 -13.03 -5.89
C PRO A 53 4.30 -14.48 -6.35
N ASP A 54 3.25 -14.94 -7.03
CA ASP A 54 3.17 -16.27 -7.65
C ASP A 54 3.37 -16.15 -9.16
N SER A 55 3.87 -17.21 -9.78
CA SER A 55 4.01 -17.28 -11.24
C SER A 55 2.78 -17.96 -11.87
N ILE A 56 2.11 -17.28 -12.81
CA ILE A 56 0.92 -17.78 -13.49
C ILE A 56 1.04 -17.73 -15.00
N ARG A 57 0.51 -18.76 -15.67
CA ARG A 57 0.45 -18.80 -17.13
C ARG A 57 -0.81 -18.13 -17.66
N ILE A 58 -0.66 -17.12 -18.51
CA ILE A 58 -1.77 -16.40 -19.14
C ILE A 58 -2.51 -17.36 -20.07
N LYS A 59 -3.81 -17.52 -19.84
CA LYS A 59 -4.65 -18.47 -20.60
C LYS A 59 -5.26 -17.88 -21.87
N LYS A 60 -5.40 -16.55 -21.96
CA LYS A 60 -6.17 -15.86 -23.01
C LYS A 60 -5.52 -14.54 -23.42
N GLY A 61 -5.77 -14.11 -24.65
CA GLY A 61 -5.31 -12.83 -25.19
C GLY A 61 -3.97 -12.90 -25.93
N VAL A 62 -3.43 -11.73 -26.32
CA VAL A 62 -2.19 -11.60 -27.10
C VAL A 62 -0.96 -12.18 -26.40
N ASP A 63 -1.02 -12.33 -25.08
CA ASP A 63 0.03 -12.89 -24.25
C ASP A 63 -0.27 -14.33 -23.79
N ALA A 64 -1.23 -15.01 -24.40
CA ALA A 64 -1.55 -16.40 -24.07
C ALA A 64 -0.29 -17.29 -24.14
N GLY A 65 -0.12 -18.13 -23.13
CA GLY A 65 1.03 -19.02 -22.99
C GLY A 65 2.23 -18.39 -22.27
N LYS A 66 2.28 -17.05 -22.09
CA LYS A 66 3.34 -16.40 -21.31
C LYS A 66 3.13 -16.59 -19.82
N GLU A 67 4.24 -16.66 -19.10
CA GLU A 67 4.29 -16.74 -17.64
C GLU A 67 4.48 -15.33 -17.07
N VAL A 68 3.70 -14.98 -16.06
CA VAL A 68 3.72 -13.65 -15.42
C VAL A 68 3.56 -13.78 -13.92
N ALA A 69 4.24 -12.91 -13.18
CA ALA A 69 4.03 -12.80 -11.74
C ALA A 69 2.68 -12.15 -11.39
N ILE A 70 2.09 -12.58 -10.27
CA ILE A 70 0.89 -11.99 -9.68
C ILE A 70 1.08 -11.85 -8.18
N LEU A 71 0.78 -10.68 -7.62
CA LEU A 71 0.78 -10.43 -6.18
C LEU A 71 -0.59 -9.90 -5.79
N LYS A 72 -1.19 -10.48 -4.75
CA LYS A 72 -2.50 -10.07 -4.24
C LYS A 72 -2.35 -9.49 -2.85
N MET A 73 -3.15 -8.47 -2.56
CA MET A 73 -3.20 -7.87 -1.24
C MET A 73 -4.63 -7.58 -0.82
N ILE A 74 -4.88 -7.67 0.48
CA ILE A 74 -6.05 -7.04 1.10
C ILE A 74 -5.57 -5.78 1.80
N LEU A 75 -6.21 -4.67 1.46
CA LEU A 75 -5.84 -3.34 1.94
C LEU A 75 -7.01 -2.73 2.70
N GLY A 76 -6.71 -1.94 3.73
CA GLY A 76 -7.71 -1.29 4.57
C GLY A 76 -7.44 0.19 4.84
N GLU A 77 -8.52 0.94 5.04
CA GLU A 77 -8.51 2.35 5.44
C GLU A 77 -8.97 2.50 6.90
N GLU A 78 -8.65 3.64 7.52
CA GLU A 78 -8.96 3.98 8.93
C GLU A 78 -10.44 3.81 9.31
N GLU A 79 -11.36 3.96 8.35
CA GLU A 79 -12.81 3.79 8.58
C GLU A 79 -13.27 2.32 8.51
N GLY A 80 -12.35 1.36 8.43
CA GLY A 80 -12.65 -0.07 8.32
C GLY A 80 -13.03 -0.54 6.92
N LEU A 81 -13.04 0.36 5.93
CA LEU A 81 -13.26 0.00 4.53
C LEU A 81 -12.08 -0.80 4.00
N ILE A 82 -12.38 -1.89 3.31
CA ILE A 82 -11.38 -2.78 2.71
C ILE A 82 -11.53 -2.84 1.19
N CYS A 83 -10.43 -3.13 0.51
CA CYS A 83 -10.40 -3.43 -0.90
C CYS A 83 -9.35 -4.51 -1.22
N LYS A 84 -9.51 -5.17 -2.36
CA LYS A 84 -8.52 -6.13 -2.87
C LYS A 84 -7.64 -5.43 -3.89
N LEU A 85 -6.33 -5.67 -3.85
CA LEU A 85 -5.41 -5.25 -4.89
C LEU A 85 -4.79 -6.46 -5.60
N THR A 86 -4.66 -6.39 -6.91
CA THR A 86 -3.86 -7.33 -7.70
C THR A 86 -2.81 -6.58 -8.50
N ALA A 87 -1.54 -6.86 -8.21
CA ALA A 87 -0.38 -6.43 -8.96
C ALA A 87 0.02 -7.50 -9.97
N TRP A 88 0.49 -7.08 -11.15
CA TRP A 88 0.81 -7.97 -12.26
C TRP A 88 2.23 -7.76 -12.78
N ARG A 89 2.84 -8.85 -13.27
CA ARG A 89 4.13 -8.86 -13.99
C ARG A 89 5.25 -8.25 -13.14
N GLU A 90 6.08 -7.40 -13.74
CA GLU A 90 7.20 -6.74 -13.06
C GLU A 90 6.77 -5.89 -11.86
N ILE A 91 5.52 -5.43 -11.80
CA ILE A 91 4.99 -4.74 -10.62
C ILE A 91 4.80 -5.71 -9.45
N ALA A 92 4.31 -6.92 -9.72
CA ALA A 92 4.17 -7.96 -8.71
C ALA A 92 5.54 -8.41 -8.17
N GLU A 93 6.52 -8.56 -9.07
CA GLU A 93 7.90 -8.89 -8.70
C GLU A 93 8.51 -7.79 -7.82
N ALA A 94 8.49 -6.53 -8.30
CA ALA A 94 9.07 -5.40 -7.59
C ALA A 94 8.44 -5.20 -6.20
N TRP A 95 7.11 -5.28 -6.11
CA TRP A 95 6.40 -5.13 -4.83
C TRP A 95 6.52 -6.37 -3.95
N GLY A 96 6.75 -7.54 -4.55
CA GLY A 96 7.07 -8.78 -3.84
C GLY A 96 8.47 -8.85 -3.26
N GLY A 97 9.33 -7.86 -3.55
CA GLY A 97 10.71 -7.81 -3.07
C GLY A 97 11.72 -8.49 -4.01
N PHE A 98 11.34 -8.77 -5.26
CA PHE A 98 12.30 -9.13 -6.30
C PHE A 98 13.00 -7.86 -6.78
N GLY A 99 14.12 -7.54 -6.16
CA GLY A 99 14.93 -6.37 -6.49
C GLY A 99 15.61 -5.74 -5.27
N PRO A 100 16.12 -4.51 -5.41
CA PRO A 100 16.80 -3.81 -4.32
C PRO A 100 15.83 -3.22 -3.28
N SER A 101 14.54 -3.09 -3.63
CA SER A 101 13.51 -2.53 -2.76
C SER A 101 12.97 -3.58 -1.79
N PRO A 102 12.68 -3.21 -0.54
CA PRO A 102 12.05 -4.13 0.40
C PRO A 102 10.66 -4.54 -0.12
N GLY A 103 10.37 -5.85 -0.07
CA GLY A 103 9.04 -6.36 -0.40
C GLY A 103 7.97 -5.82 0.56
N LEU A 104 6.76 -5.65 0.02
CA LEU A 104 5.57 -5.25 0.78
C LEU A 104 5.17 -6.37 1.74
N LYS A 105 4.75 -6.00 2.95
CA LYS A 105 4.39 -6.94 4.02
C LYS A 105 3.10 -6.50 4.70
N ARG A 106 2.47 -7.46 5.38
CA ARG A 106 1.40 -7.17 6.34
C ARG A 106 1.87 -6.13 7.36
N GLY A 107 1.05 -5.12 7.58
CA GLY A 107 1.32 -4.01 8.47
C GLY A 107 2.02 -2.82 7.83
N ASP A 108 2.35 -2.87 6.53
CA ASP A 108 2.83 -1.69 5.83
C ASP A 108 1.70 -0.68 5.61
N ILE A 109 2.02 0.59 5.79
CA ILE A 109 1.20 1.73 5.40
C ILE A 109 1.74 2.23 4.06
N LEU A 110 0.91 2.13 3.02
CA LEU A 110 1.32 2.37 1.64
C LEU A 110 0.61 3.59 1.06
N TYR A 111 1.38 4.47 0.44
CA TYR A 111 0.87 5.37 -0.57
C TYR A 111 1.07 4.73 -1.95
N LEU A 112 -0.04 4.55 -2.68
CA LEU A 112 -0.06 3.93 -4.00
C LEU A 112 -0.56 4.94 -5.03
N GLU A 113 0.16 5.10 -6.14
CA GLU A 113 -0.24 6.00 -7.22
C GLU A 113 -0.55 5.27 -8.52
N ASN A 114 -1.39 5.92 -9.33
CA ASN A 114 -1.77 5.43 -10.65
C ASN A 114 -2.38 4.02 -10.62
N ILE A 115 -3.16 3.73 -9.58
CA ILE A 115 -3.86 2.46 -9.43
C ILE A 115 -5.19 2.51 -10.16
N MET A 116 -5.53 1.45 -10.89
CA MET A 116 -6.85 1.35 -11.51
C MET A 116 -7.85 0.77 -10.51
N ALA A 117 -8.76 1.60 -10.01
CA ALA A 117 -9.90 1.12 -9.24
C ALA A 117 -11.02 0.69 -10.18
N ASN A 118 -11.61 -0.47 -9.90
CA ASN A 118 -12.78 -1.01 -10.58
C ASN A 118 -13.85 -1.38 -9.56
N TRP A 119 -15.09 -1.09 -9.90
CA TRP A 119 -16.23 -1.40 -9.05
C TRP A 119 -17.44 -1.82 -9.88
N GLU A 120 -18.30 -2.62 -9.25
CA GLU A 120 -19.56 -3.10 -9.79
C GLU A 120 -20.57 -3.18 -8.65
N ALA A 121 -21.84 -2.91 -8.94
CA ALA A 121 -22.89 -2.92 -7.92
C ALA A 121 -22.96 -4.30 -7.23
N GLY A 122 -22.96 -4.30 -5.90
CA GLY A 122 -22.99 -5.54 -5.10
C GLY A 122 -21.65 -6.28 -4.96
N SER A 123 -20.57 -5.76 -5.53
CA SER A 123 -19.22 -6.35 -5.42
C SER A 123 -18.27 -5.48 -4.59
N SER A 124 -17.23 -6.10 -4.02
CA SER A 124 -16.15 -5.37 -3.35
C SER A 124 -15.32 -4.56 -4.35
N ILE A 125 -14.78 -3.44 -3.92
CA ILE A 125 -13.86 -2.63 -4.72
C ILE A 125 -12.58 -3.42 -5.00
N THR A 126 -12.15 -3.40 -6.26
CA THR A 126 -10.91 -4.05 -6.71
C THR A 126 -9.96 -3.02 -7.28
N LEU A 127 -8.70 -3.13 -6.90
CA LEU A 127 -7.60 -2.30 -7.35
C LEU A 127 -6.66 -3.14 -8.22
N THR A 128 -6.19 -2.57 -9.32
CA THR A 128 -5.27 -3.24 -10.23
C THR A 128 -4.05 -2.38 -10.46
N ALA A 129 -2.88 -2.96 -10.21
CA ALA A 129 -1.57 -2.40 -10.54
C ALA A 129 -0.97 -3.22 -11.69
N SER A 130 -0.75 -2.58 -12.83
CA SER A 130 -0.14 -3.24 -13.99
C SER A 130 0.81 -2.28 -14.67
N PRO A 131 1.83 -2.77 -15.40
CA PRO A 131 2.83 -1.91 -16.03
C PRO A 131 2.23 -0.81 -16.91
N TYR A 132 1.09 -1.09 -17.55
CA TYR A 132 0.36 -0.14 -18.39
C TYR A 132 0.01 1.17 -17.67
N ASN A 133 -0.37 1.09 -16.39
CA ASN A 133 -0.76 2.27 -15.61
C ASN A 133 0.43 2.97 -14.95
N LYS A 134 1.65 2.42 -15.06
CA LYS A 134 2.87 2.90 -14.39
C LYS A 134 2.65 3.16 -12.89
N PRO A 135 2.18 2.16 -12.13
CA PRO A 135 1.90 2.32 -10.71
C PRO A 135 3.20 2.52 -9.93
N SER A 136 3.13 3.34 -8.88
CA SER A 136 4.21 3.51 -7.90
C SER A 136 3.70 3.13 -6.51
N THR A 137 4.62 2.73 -5.64
CA THR A 137 4.36 2.44 -4.23
C THR A 137 5.41 3.10 -3.38
N GLU A 138 4.98 3.62 -2.23
CA GLU A 138 5.85 4.14 -1.18
C GLU A 138 5.41 3.55 0.16
N ILE A 139 6.35 2.89 0.87
CA ILE A 139 6.11 2.41 2.23
C ILE A 139 6.32 3.58 3.17
N CYS A 140 5.24 4.17 3.65
CA CYS A 140 5.29 5.31 4.56
C CYS A 140 5.62 4.89 6.00
N TYR A 141 5.20 3.68 6.39
CA TYR A 141 5.46 3.12 7.73
C TYR A 141 5.31 1.59 7.73
N ARG A 142 6.12 0.86 8.50
CA ARG A 142 6.00 -0.60 8.73
C ARG A 142 5.64 -0.88 10.19
N THR A 143 4.38 -1.23 10.46
CA THR A 143 3.91 -1.47 11.84
C THR A 143 4.48 -2.76 12.45
N MET A 144 4.74 -3.77 11.62
CA MET A 144 5.27 -5.07 12.04
C MET A 144 6.68 -5.25 11.46
N PRO A 145 7.76 -5.02 12.23
CA PRO A 145 9.12 -5.30 11.77
C PRO A 145 9.40 -6.82 11.80
N TYR A 146 10.06 -7.33 10.76
CA TYR A 146 10.47 -8.74 10.66
C TYR A 146 11.98 -8.89 10.75
N THR A 147 12.73 -7.87 10.34
CA THR A 147 14.20 -7.81 10.44
C THR A 147 14.64 -6.50 11.07
N HIS A 148 15.90 -6.41 11.50
CA HIS A 148 16.44 -5.16 12.06
C HIS A 148 16.45 -4.01 11.04
N GLU A 149 16.62 -4.34 9.75
CA GLU A 149 16.60 -3.38 8.66
C GLU A 149 15.23 -2.70 8.48
N ASP A 150 14.15 -3.32 8.93
CA ASP A 150 12.80 -2.76 8.86
C ASP A 150 12.66 -1.49 9.74
N ASN A 151 13.58 -1.24 10.67
CA ASN A 151 13.58 -0.04 11.50
C ASN A 151 13.69 1.25 10.67
N ARG A 152 14.30 1.20 9.47
CA ARG A 152 14.34 2.36 8.55
C ARG A 152 12.98 2.74 7.98
N LEU A 153 12.03 1.80 7.99
CA LEU A 153 10.65 1.99 7.54
C LEU A 153 9.73 2.39 8.71
N ARG A 154 10.29 2.79 9.85
CA ARG A 154 9.56 3.19 11.06
C ARG A 154 10.00 4.57 11.54
N PRO A 155 9.79 5.62 10.72
CA PRO A 155 10.10 6.98 11.15
C PRO A 155 9.29 7.33 12.40
N ASP A 156 9.84 8.19 13.26
CA ASP A 156 9.14 8.74 14.40
C ASP A 156 8.11 9.77 13.92
N LEU A 157 6.87 9.32 13.75
CA LEU A 157 5.75 10.15 13.30
C LEU A 157 5.46 11.32 14.25
N ARG A 158 6.00 11.31 15.48
CA ARG A 158 5.86 12.44 16.42
C ARG A 158 6.64 13.67 15.96
N LEU A 159 7.71 13.49 15.18
CA LEU A 159 8.57 14.57 14.70
C LEU A 159 7.92 15.39 13.57
N GLY A 160 6.88 14.84 12.91
CA GLY A 160 6.16 15.49 11.82
C GLY A 160 4.71 15.83 12.14
N GLN A 161 4.33 15.93 13.42
CA GLN A 161 2.92 16.09 13.81
C GLN A 161 2.25 17.36 13.27
N SER A 162 2.98 18.36 12.81
CA SER A 162 2.38 19.53 12.15
C SER A 162 1.91 19.22 10.73
N ASP A 163 2.50 18.24 10.07
CA ASP A 163 2.20 17.84 8.70
C ASP A 163 0.93 16.97 8.62
N ALA A 164 0.03 17.33 7.71
CA ALA A 164 -1.25 16.64 7.57
C ALA A 164 -1.11 15.19 7.06
N ALA A 165 -0.16 14.92 6.16
CA ALA A 165 0.11 13.58 5.66
C ALA A 165 0.67 12.69 6.77
N VAL A 166 1.61 13.21 7.58
CA VAL A 166 2.13 12.50 8.76
C VAL A 166 1.00 12.18 9.75
N LYS A 167 0.10 13.14 10.04
CA LYS A 167 -1.08 12.89 10.89
C LYS A 167 -1.96 11.78 10.34
N LYS A 168 -2.22 11.77 9.02
CA LYS A 168 -3.07 10.75 8.39
C LYS A 168 -2.42 9.37 8.46
N ILE A 169 -1.12 9.28 8.21
CA ILE A 169 -0.36 8.03 8.36
C ILE A 169 -0.39 7.57 9.82
N ALA A 170 -0.15 8.45 10.79
CA ALA A 170 -0.19 8.11 12.21
C ALA A 170 -1.58 7.64 12.67
N ALA A 171 -2.66 8.15 12.07
CA ALA A 171 -4.01 7.67 12.32
C ALA A 171 -4.24 6.26 11.76
N LEU A 172 -3.78 6.01 10.54
CA LEU A 172 -3.87 4.70 9.89
C LEU A 172 -3.00 3.64 10.57
N VAL A 173 -1.80 4.00 11.04
CA VAL A 173 -0.93 3.17 11.89
C VAL A 173 -1.67 2.74 13.16
N ARG A 174 -2.21 3.71 13.92
CA ARG A 174 -2.96 3.42 15.16
C ARG A 174 -4.17 2.54 14.91
N TRP A 175 -4.91 2.80 13.83
CA TRP A 175 -6.03 1.96 13.43
C TRP A 175 -5.60 0.51 13.16
N PHE A 176 -4.54 0.32 12.37
CA PHE A 176 -4.01 -1.01 12.08
C PHE A 176 -3.51 -1.71 13.35
N GLU A 177 -2.74 -1.02 14.20
CA GLU A 177 -2.20 -1.58 15.44
C GLU A 177 -3.32 -2.02 16.39
N ASN A 178 -4.37 -1.21 16.55
CA ASN A 178 -5.55 -1.59 17.33
C ASN A 178 -6.22 -2.84 16.76
N MET A 179 -6.44 -2.89 15.45
CA MET A 179 -7.08 -4.02 14.77
C MET A 179 -6.23 -5.30 14.87
N ALA A 180 -4.90 -5.17 14.79
CA ALA A 180 -3.97 -6.28 14.88
C ALA A 180 -3.64 -6.71 16.32
N GLY A 181 -4.18 -6.03 17.35
CA GLY A 181 -3.89 -6.32 18.75
C GLY A 181 -2.46 -5.93 19.19
N LEU A 182 -1.84 -4.98 18.49
CA LEU A 182 -0.49 -4.48 18.78
C LEU A 182 -0.49 -3.25 19.70
N ALA A 183 -1.66 -2.68 19.98
CA ALA A 183 -1.81 -1.52 20.85
C ALA A 183 -1.42 -1.87 22.29
N GLY A 184 -0.19 -1.50 22.68
CA GLY A 184 0.38 -1.76 24.01
C GLY A 184 1.65 -2.60 24.04
N ALA A 185 2.18 -3.00 22.87
CA ALA A 185 3.49 -3.64 22.73
C ALA A 185 4.66 -2.63 22.67
#